data_AF-A0AAP2JXR3-F1
#
_entry.id   AF-A0AAP2JXR3-F1
#
_cell.length_a   1.000
_cell.length_b   1.000
_cell.length_c   1.000
_cell.angle_alpha   90.00
_cell.angle_beta   90.00
_cell.angle_gamma   90.00
#
_symmetry.space_group_name_H-M   'P 1'
#
loop_
_entity.id
_entity.type
_entity.pdbx_description
1 polymer ?
#
loop_
_entity_poly.entity_id
_entity_poly.type
_entity_poly.pdbx_seq_one_letter_code
_entity_poly.pdbx_strand_id
1 'polypeptide(L)'
;MKKKLLPLIIIGSLFAHLAFAEPTPTPLDEKTLLGLANEGQAEAQFNLAMFYQSNKQFENAINWYLLSAQQGFTKAQINLALMYQQGTGIPKDEKQMLHWMKIAAENGDPIGQMNMAEYTLYGIDKALEKNPAEAEKWLKKAAEQQFPAAMLTLAYWYEEGKAVTKDPQKAQKIYLELAEKNHPQALYLLGYQSATGMYDKVNYPQAFQYFTRAAEQGFSPAQNSLGMLYLTGQGTEKDPQAAIKWLTLAAEQGEVSAQFNIALIYARGDGIKTDQTKACHWFIKAAQQNSADAQYAAGACYQYGMGVEADDKKALRWYKLAAAKGDERAAKKVLILENQRK
;
A
#
# COMPACT_ATOMS: atom_id res chain seq x y z
N MET A 1 21.23 -19.68 -6.30
CA MET A 1 20.31 -19.04 -5.33
C MET A 1 18.94 -18.95 -5.96
N LYS A 2 17.95 -19.68 -5.43
CA LYS A 2 16.55 -19.61 -5.90
C LYS A 2 16.10 -18.15 -5.75
N LYS A 3 15.79 -17.48 -6.88
CA LYS A 3 15.17 -16.15 -6.89
C LYS A 3 13.86 -16.29 -6.09
N LYS A 4 13.85 -15.83 -4.83
CA LYS A 4 12.58 -15.61 -4.14
C LYS A 4 11.92 -14.48 -4.92
N LEU A 5 10.97 -14.85 -5.79
CA LEU A 5 9.96 -13.93 -6.29
C LEU A 5 9.47 -13.13 -5.08
N LEU A 6 9.50 -11.80 -5.16
CA LEU A 6 8.69 -11.01 -4.25
C LEU A 6 7.26 -11.54 -4.42
N PRO A 7 6.64 -12.10 -3.37
CA PRO A 7 5.29 -12.61 -3.51
C PRO A 7 4.39 -11.43 -3.86
N LEU A 8 3.39 -11.67 -4.71
CA LEU A 8 2.31 -10.75 -5.11
C LEU A 8 1.58 -10.05 -3.93
N ILE A 9 1.96 -10.34 -2.69
CA ILE A 9 1.49 -9.74 -1.43
C ILE A 9 1.56 -8.22 -1.44
N ILE A 10 2.50 -7.59 -2.18
CA ILE A 10 2.56 -6.12 -2.30
C ILE A 10 1.30 -5.55 -2.98
N ILE A 11 0.68 -6.31 -3.91
CA ILE A 11 -0.51 -5.87 -4.65
C ILE A 11 -1.75 -5.83 -3.74
N GLY A 12 -1.88 -6.78 -2.81
CA GLY A 12 -3.00 -6.80 -1.87
C GLY A 12 -3.04 -5.61 -0.91
N SER A 13 -1.88 -5.08 -0.52
CA SER A 13 -1.77 -3.86 0.31
C SER A 13 -1.88 -2.54 -0.47
N LEU A 14 -1.86 -2.60 -1.81
CA LEU A 14 -1.88 -1.41 -2.68
C LEU A 14 -3.30 -0.89 -2.93
N PHE A 15 -4.33 -1.63 -2.55
CA PHE A 15 -5.71 -1.25 -2.80
C PHE A 15 -6.42 -0.90 -1.50
N ALA A 16 -6.69 0.40 -1.31
CA ALA A 16 -7.44 0.93 -0.18
C ALA A 16 -8.94 0.61 -0.32
N HIS A 17 -9.32 -0.66 -0.19
CA HIS A 17 -10.69 -1.14 -0.38
C HIS A 17 -11.63 -0.90 0.81
N LEU A 18 -11.17 -0.24 1.87
CA LEU A 18 -11.95 -0.06 3.10
C LEU A 18 -11.75 1.33 3.73
N ALA A 19 -11.32 2.30 2.91
CA ALA A 19 -11.15 3.68 3.36
C ALA A 19 -12.49 4.44 3.36
N PHE A 20 -12.67 5.30 4.35
CA PHE A 20 -13.77 6.28 4.35
C PHE A 20 -13.67 7.18 3.10
N ALA A 21 -14.81 7.53 2.53
CA ALA A 21 -14.88 8.53 1.48
C ALA A 21 -14.36 9.87 2.01
N GLU A 22 -13.52 10.53 1.22
CA GLU A 22 -12.88 11.80 1.55
C GLU A 22 -13.89 12.97 1.58
N PRO A 23 -13.60 14.02 2.39
CA PRO A 23 -14.42 15.23 2.41
C PRO A 23 -14.47 15.88 1.03
N THR A 24 -15.48 16.71 0.77
CA THR A 24 -15.50 17.46 -0.49
C THR A 24 -14.52 18.65 -0.44
N PRO A 25 -14.06 19.17 -1.59
CA PRO A 25 -12.86 20.00 -1.68
C PRO A 25 -12.94 21.38 -1.03
N THR A 26 -14.08 21.80 -0.51
CA THR A 26 -14.27 23.14 0.07
C THR A 26 -14.21 23.05 1.60
N PRO A 27 -13.09 23.39 2.25
CA PRO A 27 -13.02 23.39 3.70
C PRO A 27 -13.82 24.59 4.22
N LEU A 28 -14.93 24.28 4.88
CA LEU A 28 -15.77 25.26 5.58
C LEU A 28 -15.55 25.12 7.09
N ASP A 29 -15.64 26.23 7.81
CA ASP A 29 -15.63 26.20 9.27
C ASP A 29 -16.92 25.54 9.82
N GLU A 30 -16.86 25.06 11.06
CA GLU A 30 -17.96 24.34 11.71
C GLU A 30 -19.26 25.16 11.70
N LYS A 31 -19.20 26.47 11.96
CA LYS A 31 -20.40 27.31 12.05
C LYS A 31 -21.08 27.43 10.69
N THR A 32 -20.31 27.60 9.63
CA THR A 32 -20.82 27.63 8.26
C THR A 32 -21.40 26.27 7.86
N LEU A 33 -20.70 25.18 8.15
CA LEU A 33 -21.21 23.82 7.91
C LEU A 33 -22.52 23.56 8.63
N LEU A 34 -22.62 23.96 9.91
CA LEU A 34 -23.82 23.77 10.72
C LEU A 34 -25.01 24.54 10.16
N GLY A 35 -24.81 25.77 9.66
CA GLY A 35 -25.86 26.54 8.98
C GLY A 35 -26.43 25.79 7.77
N LEU A 36 -25.55 25.42 6.82
CA LEU A 36 -25.94 24.73 5.59
C LEU A 36 -26.52 23.32 5.85
N ALA A 37 -26.00 22.61 6.85
CA ALA A 37 -26.48 21.29 7.25
C ALA A 37 -27.90 21.35 7.84
N ASN A 38 -28.19 22.39 8.63
CA ASN A 38 -29.52 22.67 9.17
C ASN A 38 -30.52 23.09 8.09
N GLU A 39 -30.06 23.70 6.99
CA GLU A 39 -30.87 23.97 5.80
C GLU A 39 -31.16 22.70 4.98
N GLY A 40 -30.62 21.55 5.38
CA GLY A 40 -30.88 20.27 4.75
C GLY A 40 -29.90 19.90 3.64
N GLN A 41 -28.82 20.66 3.41
CA GLN A 41 -27.89 20.36 2.32
C GLN A 41 -27.10 19.08 2.60
N ALA A 42 -27.35 18.01 1.83
CA ALA A 42 -26.77 16.69 2.09
C ALA A 42 -25.22 16.68 2.11
N GLU A 43 -24.57 17.44 1.23
CA GLU A 43 -23.11 17.57 1.21
C GLU A 43 -22.58 18.26 2.48
N ALA A 44 -23.24 19.34 2.94
CA ALA A 44 -22.86 20.03 4.16
C ALA A 44 -23.04 19.13 5.39
N GLN A 45 -24.13 18.34 5.44
CA GLN A 45 -24.34 17.35 6.48
C GLN A 45 -23.23 16.28 6.48
N PHE A 46 -22.82 15.78 5.32
CA PHE A 46 -21.70 14.84 5.22
C PHE A 46 -20.37 15.45 5.72
N ASN A 47 -20.05 16.68 5.29
CA ASN A 47 -18.80 17.33 5.71
C ASN A 47 -18.82 17.66 7.21
N LEU A 48 -19.97 18.06 7.76
CA LEU A 48 -20.14 18.25 9.19
C LEU A 48 -19.99 16.94 9.97
N ALA A 49 -20.51 15.83 9.43
CA ALA A 49 -20.29 14.50 9.99
C ALA A 49 -18.80 14.13 10.03
N MET A 50 -18.06 14.36 8.94
CA MET A 50 -16.61 14.17 8.88
C MET A 50 -15.87 15.04 9.91
N PHE A 51 -16.29 16.29 10.07
CA PHE A 51 -15.73 17.18 11.09
C PHE A 51 -15.91 16.59 12.50
N TYR A 52 -17.13 16.16 12.86
CA TYR A 52 -17.38 15.54 14.15
C TYR A 52 -16.65 14.21 14.33
N GLN A 53 -16.56 13.39 13.29
CA GLN A 53 -15.81 12.13 13.32
C GLN A 53 -14.33 12.37 13.60
N SER A 54 -13.70 13.35 12.95
CA SER A 54 -12.28 13.68 13.19
C SER A 54 -12.02 14.20 14.61
N ASN A 55 -13.04 14.83 15.22
CA ASN A 55 -13.04 15.26 16.62
C ASN A 55 -13.52 14.17 17.60
N LYS A 56 -13.68 12.92 17.15
CA LYS A 56 -14.15 11.77 17.94
C LYS A 56 -15.55 11.93 18.55
N GLN A 57 -16.35 12.85 18.01
CA GLN A 57 -17.76 13.04 18.37
C GLN A 57 -18.63 12.13 17.51
N PHE A 58 -18.51 10.82 17.70
CA PHE A 58 -19.07 9.84 16.76
C PHE A 58 -20.60 9.84 16.72
N GLU A 59 -21.28 10.04 17.85
CA GLU A 59 -22.75 10.12 17.88
C GLU A 59 -23.26 11.29 17.01
N ASN A 60 -22.63 12.47 17.14
CA ASN A 60 -22.93 13.63 16.29
C ASN A 60 -22.66 13.32 14.82
N ALA A 61 -21.51 12.70 14.52
CA ALA A 61 -21.17 12.31 13.16
C ALA A 61 -22.21 11.37 12.54
N ILE A 62 -22.65 10.35 13.27
CA ILE A 62 -23.64 9.38 12.80
C ILE A 62 -24.97 10.05 12.46
N ASN A 63 -25.45 10.95 13.32
CA ASN A 63 -26.70 11.66 13.06
C ASN A 63 -26.65 12.45 11.76
N TRP A 64 -25.53 13.14 11.51
CA TRP A 64 -25.33 13.89 10.28
C TRP A 64 -25.11 13.00 9.05
N TYR A 65 -24.39 11.89 9.19
CA TYR A 65 -24.27 10.90 8.12
C TYR A 65 -25.63 10.30 7.76
N LEU A 66 -26.47 9.96 8.74
CA LEU A 66 -27.80 9.42 8.51
C LEU A 66 -28.66 10.39 7.70
N LEU A 67 -28.71 11.66 8.10
CA LEU A 67 -29.46 12.69 7.38
C LEU A 67 -28.97 12.84 5.93
N SER A 68 -27.65 12.88 5.73
CA SER A 68 -27.06 12.99 4.39
C SER A 68 -27.32 11.73 3.53
N ALA A 69 -27.17 10.55 4.13
CA ALA A 69 -27.32 9.25 3.47
C ALA A 69 -28.78 9.00 3.03
N GLN A 70 -29.76 9.39 3.85
CA GLN A 70 -31.19 9.32 3.54
C GLN A 70 -31.57 10.20 2.34
N GLN A 71 -30.82 11.27 2.09
CA GLN A 71 -30.99 12.13 0.92
C GLN A 71 -30.33 11.58 -0.35
N GLY A 72 -29.71 10.40 -0.30
CA GLY A 72 -29.06 9.78 -1.45
C GLY A 72 -27.58 10.14 -1.61
N PHE A 73 -26.96 10.85 -0.65
CA PHE A 73 -25.56 11.21 -0.76
C PHE A 73 -24.66 9.99 -0.53
N THR A 74 -24.11 9.42 -1.62
CA THR A 74 -23.46 8.11 -1.61
C THR A 74 -22.23 8.03 -0.71
N LYS A 75 -21.45 9.12 -0.60
CA LYS A 75 -20.31 9.18 0.34
C LYS A 75 -20.75 9.03 1.80
N ALA A 76 -21.89 9.58 2.18
CA ALA A 76 -22.44 9.41 3.53
C ALA A 76 -22.95 7.97 3.74
N GLN A 77 -23.57 7.37 2.72
CA GLN A 77 -23.99 5.98 2.75
C GLN A 77 -22.79 5.04 2.96
N ILE A 78 -21.69 5.25 2.21
CA ILE A 78 -20.45 4.49 2.34
C ILE A 78 -19.84 4.67 3.73
N ASN A 79 -19.71 5.92 4.21
CA ASN A 79 -19.08 6.16 5.51
C ASN A 79 -19.92 5.58 6.65
N LEU A 80 -21.24 5.72 6.59
CA LEU A 80 -22.15 5.10 7.56
C LEU A 80 -22.04 3.57 7.55
N ALA A 81 -21.96 2.95 6.37
CA ALA A 81 -21.74 1.51 6.24
C ALA A 81 -20.42 1.07 6.91
N LEU A 82 -19.33 1.82 6.71
CA LEU A 82 -18.03 1.55 7.33
C LEU A 82 -18.07 1.76 8.85
N MET A 83 -18.85 2.72 9.36
CA MET A 83 -19.05 2.88 10.81
C MET A 83 -19.75 1.66 11.42
N TYR A 84 -20.80 1.14 10.78
CA TYR A 84 -21.45 -0.11 11.19
C TYR A 84 -20.52 -1.33 11.07
N GLN A 85 -19.63 -1.38 10.08
CA GLN A 85 -18.64 -2.46 9.96
C GLN A 85 -17.64 -2.45 11.13
N GLN A 86 -17.12 -1.27 11.47
CA GLN A 86 -16.06 -1.11 12.45
C GLN A 86 -16.58 -1.09 13.89
N GLY A 87 -17.83 -0.69 14.10
CA GLY A 87 -18.39 -0.46 15.43
C GLY A 87 -17.95 0.89 16.01
N THR A 88 -17.70 1.89 15.17
CA THR A 88 -17.15 3.19 15.56
C THR A 88 -18.27 4.12 16.00
N GLY A 89 -18.50 4.26 17.31
CA GLY A 89 -19.58 5.09 17.86
C GLY A 89 -21.00 4.53 17.69
N ILE A 90 -21.15 3.42 16.99
CA ILE A 90 -22.38 2.64 16.85
C ILE A 90 -22.03 1.15 16.97
N PRO A 91 -22.90 0.29 17.53
CA PRO A 91 -22.66 -1.15 17.54
C PRO A 91 -22.48 -1.71 16.13
N LYS A 92 -21.68 -2.77 16.02
CA LYS A 92 -21.52 -3.47 14.75
C LYS A 92 -22.85 -4.05 14.27
N ASP A 93 -23.20 -3.77 13.02
CA ASP A 93 -24.41 -4.30 12.40
C ASP A 93 -24.15 -4.56 10.91
N GLU A 94 -23.99 -5.84 10.57
CA GLU A 94 -23.72 -6.28 9.21
C GLU A 94 -24.90 -6.03 8.26
N LYS A 95 -26.14 -6.04 8.77
CA LYS A 95 -27.32 -5.77 7.95
C LYS A 95 -27.40 -4.30 7.57
N GLN A 96 -27.14 -3.40 8.53
CA GLN A 96 -27.10 -1.96 8.26
C GLN A 96 -25.90 -1.58 7.38
N MET A 97 -24.74 -2.18 7.61
CA MET A 97 -23.59 -2.02 6.74
C MET A 97 -23.91 -2.41 5.29
N LEU A 98 -24.46 -3.61 5.08
CA LEU A 98 -24.83 -4.07 3.73
C LEU A 98 -25.94 -3.21 3.11
N HIS A 99 -26.92 -2.78 3.91
CA HIS A 99 -28.00 -1.92 3.45
C HIS A 99 -27.46 -0.63 2.84
N TRP A 100 -26.64 0.12 3.59
CA TRP A 100 -26.11 1.39 3.11
C TRP A 100 -25.09 1.22 1.99
N MET A 101 -24.22 0.21 2.06
CA MET A 101 -23.24 -0.05 0.98
C MET A 101 -23.94 -0.42 -0.32
N LYS A 102 -24.98 -1.27 -0.25
CA LYS A 102 -25.74 -1.69 -1.42
C LYS A 102 -26.46 -0.51 -2.07
N ILE A 103 -27.09 0.36 -1.29
CA ILE A 103 -27.72 1.58 -1.81
C ILE A 103 -26.69 2.44 -2.54
N ALA A 104 -25.52 2.67 -1.96
CA ALA A 104 -24.46 3.44 -2.61
C ALA A 104 -24.01 2.82 -3.94
N ALA A 105 -23.83 1.49 -3.97
CA ALA A 105 -23.44 0.74 -5.16
C ALA A 105 -24.51 0.79 -6.27
N GLU A 106 -25.79 0.64 -5.89
CA GLU A 106 -26.94 0.70 -6.79
C GLU A 106 -27.15 2.11 -7.34
N ASN A 107 -26.83 3.14 -6.56
CA ASN A 107 -26.79 4.54 -7.00
C ASN A 107 -25.59 4.88 -7.90
N GLY A 108 -24.73 3.90 -8.20
CA GLY A 108 -23.63 4.05 -9.16
C GLY A 108 -22.29 4.43 -8.54
N ASP A 109 -22.18 4.58 -7.22
CA ASP A 109 -20.91 5.00 -6.61
C ASP A 109 -19.82 3.92 -6.80
N PRO A 110 -18.68 4.23 -7.43
CA PRO A 110 -17.66 3.23 -7.74
C PRO A 110 -16.99 2.65 -6.49
N ILE A 111 -16.94 3.39 -5.38
CA ILE A 111 -16.45 2.85 -4.09
C ILE A 111 -17.48 1.87 -3.53
N GLY A 112 -18.76 2.24 -3.56
CA GLY A 112 -19.85 1.34 -3.15
C GLY A 112 -19.85 0.03 -3.95
N GLN A 113 -19.72 0.13 -5.28
CA GLN A 113 -19.65 -1.02 -6.18
C GLN A 113 -18.41 -1.88 -5.94
N MET A 114 -17.24 -1.28 -5.74
CA MET A 114 -16.01 -2.00 -5.42
C MET A 114 -16.12 -2.76 -4.09
N ASN A 115 -16.70 -2.14 -3.05
CA ASN A 115 -16.92 -2.78 -1.75
C ASN A 115 -17.95 -3.90 -1.84
N MET A 116 -19.05 -3.68 -2.58
CA MET A 116 -20.03 -4.73 -2.83
C MET A 116 -19.42 -5.90 -3.59
N ALA A 117 -18.48 -5.67 -4.51
CA ALA A 117 -17.75 -6.75 -5.16
C ALA A 117 -16.98 -7.60 -4.13
N GLU A 118 -16.30 -6.97 -3.19
CA GLU A 118 -15.55 -7.67 -2.14
C GLU A 118 -16.47 -8.44 -1.18
N TYR A 119 -17.50 -7.80 -0.65
CA TYR A 119 -18.47 -8.46 0.24
C TYR A 119 -19.17 -9.63 -0.45
N THR A 120 -19.52 -9.47 -1.73
CA THR A 120 -20.18 -10.54 -2.49
C THR A 120 -19.20 -11.68 -2.81
N LEU A 121 -17.91 -11.39 -3.02
CA LEU A 121 -16.90 -12.42 -3.28
C LEU A 121 -16.70 -13.33 -2.06
N TYR A 122 -16.59 -12.75 -0.86
CA TYR A 122 -16.30 -13.49 0.37
C TYR A 122 -17.52 -13.87 1.19
N GLY A 123 -18.69 -13.29 0.88
CA GLY A 123 -19.89 -13.43 1.70
C GLY A 123 -19.74 -12.78 3.08
N ILE A 124 -20.86 -12.68 3.79
CA ILE A 124 -20.95 -12.21 5.17
C ILE A 124 -21.85 -13.18 5.91
N ASP A 125 -21.40 -13.69 7.07
CA ASP A 125 -22.08 -14.77 7.79
C ASP A 125 -23.56 -14.43 8.01
N LYS A 126 -24.46 -15.30 7.52
CA LYS A 126 -25.93 -15.15 7.61
C LYS A 126 -26.52 -13.88 6.97
N ALA A 127 -25.71 -12.99 6.40
CA ALA A 127 -26.15 -11.70 5.86
C ALA A 127 -25.98 -11.60 4.33
N LEU A 128 -24.98 -12.27 3.76
CA LEU A 128 -24.73 -12.29 2.31
C LEU A 128 -24.03 -13.59 1.89
N GLU A 129 -24.63 -14.32 0.95
CA GLU A 129 -23.99 -15.50 0.37
C GLU A 129 -22.85 -15.13 -0.60
N LYS A 130 -21.84 -16.00 -0.68
CA LYS A 130 -20.74 -15.87 -1.65
C LYS A 130 -21.27 -16.02 -3.07
N ASN A 131 -20.95 -15.06 -3.94
CA ASN A 131 -21.28 -15.13 -5.35
C ASN A 131 -20.17 -14.48 -6.22
N PRO A 132 -19.15 -15.26 -6.63
CA PRO A 132 -18.02 -14.73 -7.42
C PRO A 132 -18.44 -14.09 -8.75
N ALA A 133 -19.49 -14.62 -9.40
CA ALA A 133 -19.99 -14.07 -10.65
C ALA A 133 -20.63 -12.69 -10.46
N GLU A 134 -21.41 -12.50 -9.39
CA GLU A 134 -22.00 -11.20 -9.07
C GLU A 134 -20.95 -10.21 -8.55
N ALA A 135 -19.97 -10.69 -7.80
CA ALA A 135 -18.82 -9.89 -7.39
C ALA A 135 -18.07 -9.30 -8.59
N GLU A 136 -17.81 -10.10 -9.63
CA GLU A 136 -17.16 -9.61 -10.86
C GLU A 136 -18.00 -8.52 -11.55
N LYS A 137 -19.33 -8.68 -11.59
CA LYS A 137 -20.22 -7.67 -12.19
C LYS A 137 -20.14 -6.34 -11.46
N TRP A 138 -20.17 -6.36 -10.13
CA TRP A 138 -20.01 -5.13 -9.34
C TRP A 138 -18.67 -4.44 -9.62
N LEU A 139 -17.59 -5.20 -9.65
CA LEU A 139 -16.27 -4.63 -9.90
C LEU A 139 -16.11 -4.10 -11.34
N LYS A 140 -16.72 -4.77 -12.32
CA LYS A 140 -16.79 -4.29 -13.71
C LYS A 140 -17.54 -2.96 -13.80
N LYS A 141 -18.71 -2.82 -13.15
CA LYS A 141 -19.44 -1.54 -13.11
C LYS A 141 -18.56 -0.40 -12.58
N ALA A 142 -17.77 -0.65 -11.52
CA ALA A 142 -16.87 0.36 -10.98
C ALA A 142 -15.71 0.67 -11.93
N ALA A 143 -15.15 -0.36 -12.58
CA ALA A 143 -14.05 -0.20 -13.54
C ALA A 143 -14.48 0.52 -14.82
N GLU A 144 -15.71 0.29 -15.30
CA GLU A 144 -16.30 0.96 -16.48
C GLU A 144 -16.42 2.47 -16.27
N GLN A 145 -16.52 2.93 -15.02
CA GLN A 145 -16.47 4.34 -14.64
C GLN A 145 -15.05 4.92 -14.63
N GLN A 146 -14.05 4.18 -15.11
CA GLN A 146 -12.65 4.59 -15.14
C GLN A 146 -12.07 4.86 -13.75
N PHE A 147 -12.62 4.21 -12.72
CA PHE A 147 -12.13 4.33 -11.34
C PHE A 147 -10.87 3.47 -11.16
N PRO A 148 -9.67 4.07 -10.98
CA PRO A 148 -8.41 3.31 -11.08
C PRO A 148 -8.26 2.19 -10.06
N ALA A 149 -8.77 2.38 -8.85
CA ALA A 149 -8.72 1.35 -7.82
C ALA A 149 -9.54 0.11 -8.23
N ALA A 150 -10.75 0.29 -8.77
CA ALA A 150 -11.56 -0.83 -9.28
C ALA A 150 -10.91 -1.49 -10.50
N MET A 151 -10.37 -0.70 -11.44
CA MET A 151 -9.66 -1.22 -12.61
C MET A 151 -8.47 -2.10 -12.21
N LEU A 152 -7.59 -1.63 -11.32
CA LEU A 152 -6.44 -2.42 -10.86
C LEU A 152 -6.86 -3.68 -10.11
N THR A 153 -7.94 -3.61 -9.35
CA THR A 153 -8.46 -4.76 -8.60
C THR A 153 -9.04 -5.81 -9.52
N LEU A 154 -9.76 -5.38 -10.56
CA LEU A 154 -10.27 -6.25 -11.59
C LEU A 154 -9.13 -6.93 -12.36
N ALA A 155 -8.07 -6.16 -12.69
CA ALA A 155 -6.88 -6.71 -13.31
C ALA A 155 -6.19 -7.75 -12.41
N TYR A 156 -6.07 -7.48 -11.11
CA TYR A 156 -5.55 -8.44 -10.13
C TYR A 156 -6.43 -9.71 -10.03
N TRP A 157 -7.76 -9.58 -10.07
CA TRP A 157 -8.66 -10.74 -10.07
C TRP A 157 -8.46 -11.62 -11.30
N TYR A 158 -8.26 -11.02 -12.47
CA TYR A 158 -7.94 -11.75 -13.69
C TYR A 158 -6.54 -12.39 -13.64
N GLU A 159 -5.55 -11.71 -13.07
CA GLU A 159 -4.18 -12.23 -12.93
C GLU A 159 -4.12 -13.46 -12.01
N GLU A 160 -4.86 -13.45 -10.90
CA GLU A 160 -4.84 -14.51 -9.89
C GLU A 160 -5.93 -15.57 -10.06
N GLY A 161 -6.95 -15.29 -10.87
CA GLY A 161 -8.13 -16.15 -10.99
C GLY A 161 -8.97 -16.19 -9.71
N LYS A 162 -9.13 -15.04 -9.04
CA LYS A 162 -9.70 -14.95 -7.69
C LYS A 162 -11.22 -15.13 -7.65
N ALA A 163 -11.95 -14.33 -8.42
CA ALA A 163 -13.41 -14.42 -8.57
C ALA A 163 -13.84 -15.08 -9.89
N VAL A 164 -12.89 -15.25 -10.80
CA VAL A 164 -13.06 -15.58 -12.21
C VAL A 164 -11.94 -16.52 -12.63
N THR A 165 -12.07 -17.16 -13.79
CA THR A 165 -10.94 -17.90 -14.36
C THR A 165 -9.78 -16.94 -14.67
N LYS A 166 -8.56 -17.38 -14.36
CA LYS A 166 -7.34 -16.62 -14.63
C LYS A 166 -7.26 -16.22 -16.12
N ASP A 167 -7.10 -14.92 -16.36
CA ASP A 167 -7.07 -14.30 -17.69
C ASP A 167 -6.04 -13.15 -17.73
N PRO A 168 -4.73 -13.47 -17.82
CA PRO A 168 -3.68 -12.46 -17.79
C PRO A 168 -3.76 -11.44 -18.93
N GLN A 169 -4.40 -11.77 -20.05
CA GLN A 169 -4.57 -10.86 -21.19
C GLN A 169 -5.54 -9.72 -20.83
N LYS A 170 -6.65 -10.02 -20.15
CA LYS A 170 -7.54 -8.97 -19.62
C LYS A 170 -6.86 -8.09 -18.59
N ALA A 171 -6.10 -8.70 -17.68
CA ALA A 171 -5.31 -7.94 -16.70
C ALA A 171 -4.34 -6.98 -17.40
N GLN A 172 -3.58 -7.49 -18.39
CA GLN A 172 -2.63 -6.69 -19.16
C GLN A 172 -3.30 -5.53 -19.89
N LYS A 173 -4.47 -5.74 -20.52
CA LYS A 173 -5.22 -4.67 -21.18
C LYS A 173 -5.55 -3.53 -20.21
N ILE A 174 -6.01 -3.86 -19.01
CA ILE A 174 -6.35 -2.85 -18.00
C ILE A 174 -5.11 -2.11 -17.51
N TYR A 175 -4.00 -2.82 -17.25
CA TYR A 175 -2.75 -2.18 -16.86
C TYR A 175 -2.21 -1.24 -17.94
N LEU A 176 -2.30 -1.62 -19.22
CA LEU A 176 -1.91 -0.77 -20.33
C LEU A 176 -2.78 0.49 -20.42
N GLU A 177 -4.10 0.36 -20.31
CA GLU A 177 -5.04 1.50 -20.32
C GLU A 177 -4.73 2.50 -19.18
N LEU A 178 -4.49 2.00 -17.97
CA LEU A 178 -4.10 2.84 -16.84
C LEU A 178 -2.71 3.47 -17.03
N ALA A 179 -1.77 2.72 -17.60
CA ALA A 179 -0.42 3.20 -17.87
C ALA A 179 -0.40 4.27 -18.98
N GLU A 180 -1.28 4.21 -19.98
CA GLU A 180 -1.45 5.27 -20.98
C GLU A 180 -1.84 6.60 -20.31
N LYS A 181 -2.63 6.54 -19.23
CA LYS A 181 -3.00 7.69 -18.38
C LYS A 181 -1.94 8.04 -17.32
N ASN A 182 -0.74 7.48 -17.44
CA ASN A 182 0.36 7.62 -16.48
C ASN A 182 0.04 7.12 -15.06
N HIS A 183 -0.92 6.22 -14.84
CA HIS A 183 -1.21 5.76 -13.48
C HIS A 183 0.01 5.04 -12.84
N PRO A 184 0.57 5.53 -11.71
CA PRO A 184 1.88 5.11 -11.24
C PRO A 184 1.93 3.63 -10.81
N GLN A 185 0.88 3.12 -10.17
CA GLN A 185 0.79 1.69 -9.83
C GLN A 185 0.78 0.80 -11.08
N ALA A 186 0.06 1.20 -12.14
CA ALA A 186 -0.06 0.39 -13.35
C ALA A 186 1.26 0.38 -14.12
N LEU A 187 1.91 1.54 -14.22
CA LEU A 187 3.27 1.67 -14.75
C LEU A 187 4.25 0.77 -13.96
N TYR A 188 4.23 0.82 -12.64
CA TYR A 188 5.08 -0.04 -11.81
C TYR A 188 4.82 -1.53 -12.07
N LEU A 189 3.56 -1.96 -12.14
CA LEU A 189 3.21 -3.36 -12.40
C LEU A 189 3.69 -3.83 -13.78
N LEU A 190 3.50 -3.02 -14.83
CA LEU A 190 4.04 -3.31 -16.16
C LEU A 190 5.58 -3.35 -16.14
N GLY A 191 6.23 -2.41 -15.45
CA GLY A 191 7.68 -2.40 -15.30
C GLY A 191 8.19 -3.66 -14.58
N TYR A 192 7.48 -4.11 -13.55
CA TYR A 192 7.78 -5.35 -12.83
C TYR A 192 7.63 -6.57 -13.75
N GLN A 193 6.52 -6.67 -14.47
CA GLN A 193 6.28 -7.76 -15.42
C GLN A 193 7.39 -7.84 -16.48
N SER A 194 7.80 -6.69 -17.03
CA SER A 194 8.93 -6.60 -17.97
C SER A 194 10.27 -6.99 -17.32
N ALA A 195 10.55 -6.56 -16.10
CA ALA A 195 11.81 -6.88 -15.40
C ALA A 195 11.92 -8.35 -14.99
N THR A 196 10.80 -9.02 -14.70
CA THR A 196 10.79 -10.42 -14.29
C THR A 196 10.59 -11.40 -15.44
N GLY A 197 10.03 -10.95 -16.56
CA GLY A 197 9.55 -11.84 -17.63
C GLY A 197 8.39 -12.70 -17.14
N MET A 198 7.39 -12.10 -16.47
CA MET A 198 6.28 -12.86 -15.87
C MET A 198 5.39 -13.52 -16.94
N TYR A 199 5.16 -12.84 -18.06
CA TYR A 199 4.28 -13.30 -19.15
C TYR A 199 4.99 -13.48 -20.48
N ASP A 200 6.24 -13.04 -20.57
CA ASP A 200 7.11 -13.15 -21.73
C ASP A 200 8.56 -13.23 -21.23
N LYS A 201 9.55 -12.92 -22.06
CA LYS A 201 10.94 -12.76 -21.64
C LYS A 201 11.19 -11.45 -20.90
N VAL A 202 12.26 -11.45 -20.11
CA VAL A 202 12.77 -10.26 -19.43
C VAL A 202 13.10 -9.17 -20.46
N ASN A 203 12.63 -7.95 -20.20
CA ASN A 203 12.87 -6.75 -21.00
C ASN A 203 13.19 -5.56 -20.07
N TYR A 204 14.47 -5.43 -19.70
CA TYR A 204 14.89 -4.34 -18.82
C TYR A 204 14.75 -2.93 -19.43
N PRO A 205 15.01 -2.69 -20.73
CA PRO A 205 14.75 -1.37 -21.33
C PRO A 205 13.29 -0.91 -21.18
N GLN A 206 12.33 -1.82 -21.38
CA GLN A 206 10.92 -1.50 -21.17
C GLN A 206 10.60 -1.31 -19.68
N ALA A 207 11.15 -2.14 -18.80
CA ALA A 207 11.01 -1.97 -17.36
C ALA A 207 11.53 -0.61 -16.90
N PHE A 208 12.70 -0.20 -17.40
CA PHE A 208 13.31 1.10 -17.14
C PHE A 208 12.37 2.24 -17.52
N GLN A 209 11.78 2.22 -18.71
CA GLN A 209 10.82 3.24 -19.15
C GLN A 209 9.60 3.34 -18.22
N TYR A 210 9.00 2.20 -17.87
CA TYR A 210 7.83 2.19 -16.99
C TYR A 210 8.15 2.63 -15.56
N PHE A 211 9.25 2.12 -14.98
CA PHE A 211 9.67 2.55 -13.66
C PHE A 211 10.06 4.03 -13.63
N THR A 212 10.65 4.57 -14.70
CA THR A 212 10.96 6.01 -14.81
C THR A 212 9.69 6.85 -14.70
N ARG A 213 8.69 6.56 -15.54
CA ARG A 213 7.41 7.30 -15.55
C ARG A 213 6.67 7.22 -14.20
N ALA A 214 6.73 6.09 -13.50
CA ALA A 214 6.13 5.94 -12.17
C ALA A 214 6.95 6.64 -11.07
N ALA A 215 8.29 6.56 -11.14
CA ALA A 215 9.20 7.14 -10.17
C ALA A 215 9.18 8.68 -10.19
N GLU A 216 9.04 9.27 -11.38
CA GLU A 216 8.88 10.72 -11.59
C GLU A 216 7.61 11.29 -10.94
N GLN A 217 6.58 10.45 -10.76
CA GLN A 217 5.36 10.79 -10.04
C GLN A 217 5.47 10.59 -8.52
N GLY A 218 6.66 10.25 -8.01
CA GLY A 218 6.87 10.03 -6.59
C GLY A 218 6.61 8.61 -6.10
N PHE A 219 6.23 7.66 -6.97
CA PHE A 219 5.84 6.31 -6.52
C PHE A 219 7.04 5.53 -5.98
N SER A 220 7.15 5.41 -4.65
CA SER A 220 8.34 4.92 -3.97
C SER A 220 8.78 3.50 -4.36
N PRO A 221 7.88 2.52 -4.66
CA PRO A 221 8.32 1.22 -5.15
C PRO A 221 9.01 1.31 -6.53
N ALA A 222 8.53 2.19 -7.40
CA ALA A 222 9.17 2.42 -8.70
C ALA A 222 10.49 3.17 -8.58
N GLN A 223 10.60 4.13 -7.68
CA GLN A 223 11.87 4.81 -7.38
C GLN A 223 12.93 3.82 -6.88
N ASN A 224 12.56 2.88 -6.00
CA ASN A 224 13.44 1.80 -5.58
C ASN A 224 13.90 0.94 -6.77
N SER A 225 12.96 0.45 -7.58
CA SER A 225 13.27 -0.40 -8.73
C SER A 225 14.14 0.32 -9.77
N LEU A 226 13.85 1.59 -10.06
CA LEU A 226 14.63 2.42 -10.96
C LEU A 226 16.07 2.62 -10.45
N GLY A 227 16.23 2.90 -9.16
CA GLY A 227 17.54 3.00 -8.54
C GLY A 227 18.36 1.72 -8.67
N MET A 228 17.72 0.55 -8.53
CA MET A 228 18.37 -0.74 -8.74
C MET A 228 18.75 -1.00 -10.21
N LEU A 229 17.94 -0.56 -11.18
CA LEU A 229 18.30 -0.65 -12.59
C LEU A 229 19.54 0.20 -12.92
N TYR A 230 19.62 1.42 -12.40
CA TYR A 230 20.83 2.26 -12.52
C TYR A 230 22.06 1.64 -11.83
N LEU A 231 21.89 1.04 -10.65
CA LEU A 231 23.01 0.42 -9.92
C LEU A 231 23.59 -0.77 -10.70
N THR A 232 22.74 -1.53 -11.37
CA THR A 232 23.11 -2.76 -12.08
C THR A 232 23.43 -2.54 -13.56
N GLY A 233 23.02 -1.41 -14.15
CA GLY A 233 23.11 -1.16 -15.59
C GLY A 233 22.13 -2.03 -16.39
N GLN A 234 21.00 -2.41 -15.80
CA GLN A 234 20.00 -3.22 -16.48
C GLN A 234 18.98 -2.33 -17.20
N GLY A 235 18.95 -2.41 -18.52
CA GLY A 235 18.02 -1.62 -19.35
C GLY A 235 18.40 -0.14 -19.48
N THR A 236 19.53 0.26 -18.90
CA THR A 236 20.11 1.60 -18.93
C THR A 236 21.62 1.49 -18.67
N GLU A 237 22.38 2.57 -18.84
CA GLU A 237 23.78 2.61 -18.43
C GLU A 237 23.91 2.59 -16.91
N LYS A 238 24.98 1.94 -16.42
CA LYS A 238 25.24 1.87 -14.98
C LYS A 238 25.61 3.27 -14.46
N ASP A 239 24.81 3.78 -13.52
CA ASP A 239 25.05 5.07 -12.86
C ASP A 239 24.77 4.96 -11.34
N PRO A 240 25.82 4.75 -10.53
CA PRO A 240 25.69 4.69 -9.07
C PRO A 240 25.14 5.97 -8.43
N GLN A 241 25.39 7.16 -9.02
CA GLN A 241 24.90 8.42 -8.47
C GLN A 241 23.39 8.56 -8.72
N ALA A 242 22.93 8.23 -9.92
CA ALA A 242 21.49 8.16 -10.21
C ALA A 242 20.80 7.11 -9.33
N ALA A 243 21.43 5.95 -9.11
CA ALA A 243 20.91 4.92 -8.21
C ALA A 243 20.69 5.46 -6.78
N ILE A 244 21.70 6.13 -6.21
CA ILE A 244 21.62 6.74 -4.88
C ILE A 244 20.53 7.79 -4.83
N LYS A 245 20.40 8.65 -5.85
CA LYS A 245 19.35 9.67 -5.91
C LYS A 245 17.96 9.05 -5.80
N TRP A 246 17.64 8.07 -6.65
CA TRP A 246 16.31 7.44 -6.66
C TRP A 246 16.03 6.60 -5.42
N LEU A 247 17.03 5.85 -4.94
CA LEU A 247 16.89 5.09 -3.70
C LEU A 247 16.71 6.00 -2.47
N THR A 248 17.36 7.17 -2.45
CA THR A 248 17.17 8.15 -1.35
C THR A 248 15.74 8.65 -1.33
N LEU A 249 15.18 9.06 -2.48
CA LEU A 249 13.79 9.52 -2.59
C LEU A 249 12.80 8.46 -2.09
N ALA A 250 13.00 7.20 -2.46
CA ALA A 250 12.15 6.09 -1.99
C ALA A 250 12.33 5.85 -0.48
N ALA A 251 13.57 5.87 0.00
CA ALA A 251 13.92 5.60 1.39
C ALA A 251 13.38 6.68 2.36
N GLU A 252 13.37 7.94 1.93
CA GLU A 252 12.79 9.07 2.66
C GLU A 252 11.26 8.97 2.77
N GLN A 253 10.60 8.36 1.78
CA GLN A 253 9.17 8.01 1.84
C GLN A 253 8.88 6.77 2.70
N GLY A 254 9.90 6.16 3.31
CA GLY A 254 9.75 5.00 4.17
C GLY A 254 9.85 3.64 3.47
N GLU A 255 10.15 3.59 2.16
CA GLU A 255 10.29 2.32 1.44
C GLU A 255 11.43 1.48 2.02
N VAL A 256 11.07 0.42 2.75
CA VAL A 256 12.00 -0.41 3.53
C VAL A 256 13.06 -1.06 2.64
N SER A 257 12.66 -1.49 1.44
CA SER A 257 13.56 -2.08 0.45
C SER A 257 14.61 -1.06 0.00
N ALA A 258 14.21 0.19 -0.23
CA ALA A 258 15.11 1.26 -0.64
C ALA A 258 16.09 1.63 0.46
N GLN A 259 15.61 1.75 1.72
CA GLN A 259 16.46 1.99 2.88
C GLN A 259 17.53 0.89 3.03
N PHE A 260 17.16 -0.38 2.84
CA PHE A 260 18.12 -1.46 2.88
C PHE A 260 19.10 -1.45 1.69
N ASN A 261 18.61 -1.19 0.48
CA ASN A 261 19.43 -1.15 -0.73
C ASN A 261 20.45 -0.01 -0.71
N ILE A 262 20.06 1.21 -0.32
CA ILE A 262 21.00 2.33 -0.20
C ILE A 262 22.03 2.09 0.90
N ALA A 263 21.64 1.43 2.00
CA ALA A 263 22.57 1.02 3.05
C ALA A 263 23.64 0.07 2.51
N LEU A 264 23.25 -0.90 1.67
CA LEU A 264 24.21 -1.82 1.03
C LEU A 264 25.17 -1.10 0.10
N ILE A 265 24.71 -0.13 -0.69
CA ILE A 265 25.57 0.67 -1.57
C ILE A 265 26.65 1.38 -0.76
N TYR A 266 26.28 2.05 0.33
CA TYR A 266 27.24 2.73 1.21
C TYR A 266 28.17 1.75 1.95
N ALA A 267 27.67 0.58 2.35
CA ALA A 267 28.47 -0.42 3.05
C ALA A 267 29.55 -1.05 2.16
N ARG A 268 29.21 -1.32 0.89
CA ARG A 268 30.08 -2.03 -0.07
C ARG A 268 30.92 -1.09 -0.94
N GLY A 269 30.47 0.15 -1.12
CA GLY A 269 31.09 1.09 -2.05
C GLY A 269 30.84 0.73 -3.51
N ASP A 270 29.61 0.30 -3.83
CA ASP A 270 29.23 -0.15 -5.18
C ASP A 270 29.20 1.04 -6.17
N GLY A 271 30.37 1.42 -6.67
CA GLY A 271 30.54 2.57 -7.56
C GLY A 271 30.69 3.93 -6.84
N ILE A 272 30.83 3.92 -5.52
CA ILE A 272 31.12 5.09 -4.67
C ILE A 272 32.12 4.73 -3.58
N LYS A 273 32.67 5.72 -2.86
CA LYS A 273 33.42 5.46 -1.64
C LYS A 273 32.48 4.90 -0.55
N THR A 274 32.97 3.93 0.21
CA THR A 274 32.23 3.39 1.36
C THR A 274 31.97 4.46 2.43
N ASP A 275 30.81 4.36 3.09
CA ASP A 275 30.42 5.23 4.19
C ASP A 275 29.61 4.40 5.21
N GLN A 276 30.31 3.86 6.21
CA GLN A 276 29.68 2.99 7.21
C GLN A 276 28.67 3.73 8.09
N THR A 277 28.84 5.03 8.29
CA THR A 277 27.90 5.88 9.04
C THR A 277 26.57 5.98 8.31
N LYS A 278 26.60 6.29 7.00
CA LYS A 278 25.37 6.31 6.19
C LYS A 278 24.76 4.92 6.03
N ALA A 279 25.58 3.89 5.85
CA ALA A 279 25.10 2.51 5.77
C ALA A 279 24.31 2.13 7.04
N CYS A 280 24.91 2.31 8.21
CA CYS A 280 24.28 1.96 9.48
C CYS A 280 23.08 2.84 9.82
N HIS A 281 23.10 4.13 9.47
CA HIS A 281 21.92 4.98 9.56
C HIS A 281 20.71 4.37 8.84
N TRP A 282 20.88 3.95 7.59
CA TRP A 282 19.80 3.40 6.79
C TRP A 282 19.41 1.97 7.19
N PHE A 283 20.37 1.11 7.56
CA PHE A 283 20.05 -0.22 8.11
C PHE A 283 19.20 -0.11 9.39
N ILE A 284 19.54 0.83 10.29
CA ILE A 284 18.78 1.03 11.53
C ILE A 284 17.36 1.53 11.23
N LYS A 285 17.19 2.48 10.30
CA LYS A 285 15.85 2.93 9.86
C LYS A 285 15.00 1.77 9.32
N ALA A 286 15.57 0.95 8.43
CA ALA A 286 14.86 -0.23 7.90
C ALA A 286 14.55 -1.28 8.99
N ALA A 287 15.45 -1.44 9.97
CA ALA A 287 15.26 -2.37 11.08
C ALA A 287 14.11 -1.96 12.01
N GLN A 288 13.94 -0.65 12.23
CA GLN A 288 12.82 -0.09 12.99
C GLN A 288 11.47 -0.38 12.32
N GLN A 289 11.46 -0.51 10.99
CA GLN A 289 10.30 -0.94 10.20
C GLN A 289 10.16 -2.46 10.09
N ASN A 290 10.81 -3.20 11.00
CA ASN A 290 10.61 -4.64 11.21
C ASN A 290 11.16 -5.57 10.10
N SER A 291 12.08 -5.08 9.26
CA SER A 291 12.81 -5.90 8.27
C SER A 291 13.85 -6.80 8.94
N ALA A 292 13.75 -8.12 8.74
CA ALA A 292 14.64 -9.10 9.36
C ALA A 292 16.12 -8.92 8.95
N ASP A 293 16.38 -8.76 7.65
CA ASP A 293 17.74 -8.54 7.13
C ASP A 293 18.32 -7.22 7.65
N ALA A 294 17.51 -6.17 7.73
CA ALA A 294 17.93 -4.89 8.28
C ALA A 294 18.20 -4.98 9.79
N GLN A 295 17.39 -5.74 10.54
CA GLN A 295 17.62 -5.98 11.97
C GLN A 295 18.94 -6.73 12.20
N TYR A 296 19.27 -7.73 11.39
CA TYR A 296 20.60 -8.36 11.45
C TYR A 296 21.71 -7.36 11.16
N ALA A 297 21.58 -6.55 10.11
CA ALA A 297 22.57 -5.55 9.74
C ALA A 297 22.75 -4.46 10.82
N ALA A 298 21.65 -3.99 11.42
CA ALA A 298 21.67 -3.06 12.55
C ALA A 298 22.37 -3.69 13.78
N GLY A 299 22.15 -4.97 14.04
CA GLY A 299 22.89 -5.72 15.05
C GLY A 299 24.39 -5.70 14.81
N ALA A 300 24.81 -5.90 13.54
CA ALA A 300 26.22 -5.82 13.15
C ALA A 300 26.79 -4.41 13.32
N CYS A 301 26.04 -3.38 12.96
CA CYS A 301 26.45 -1.98 13.15
C CYS A 301 26.84 -1.70 14.60
N TYR A 302 26.00 -2.09 15.56
CA TYR A 302 26.27 -1.93 16.97
C TYR A 302 27.34 -2.90 17.49
N GLN A 303 27.40 -4.15 17.02
CA GLN A 303 28.44 -5.09 17.49
C GLN A 303 29.85 -4.61 17.14
N TYR A 304 30.02 -4.08 15.93
CA TYR A 304 31.33 -3.75 15.38
C TYR A 304 31.64 -2.25 15.41
N GLY A 305 30.77 -1.42 15.97
CA GLY A 305 30.93 0.03 15.99
C GLY A 305 31.04 0.65 14.60
N MET A 306 30.30 0.12 13.61
CA MET A 306 30.37 0.60 12.23
C MET A 306 29.54 1.89 12.10
N GLY A 307 30.21 3.05 12.15
CA GLY A 307 29.53 4.34 12.00
C GLY A 307 28.57 4.72 13.14
N VAL A 308 28.50 3.88 14.17
CA VAL A 308 27.81 4.10 15.45
C VAL A 308 28.74 3.61 16.57
N GLU A 309 28.54 4.08 17.80
CA GLU A 309 29.28 3.55 18.95
C GLU A 309 28.95 2.06 19.15
N ALA A 310 29.99 1.26 19.44
CA ALA A 310 29.82 -0.15 19.69
C ALA A 310 28.97 -0.39 20.96
N ASP A 311 27.95 -1.23 20.85
CA ASP A 311 27.02 -1.52 21.94
C ASP A 311 26.45 -2.95 21.78
N ASP A 312 27.07 -3.90 22.47
CA ASP A 312 26.64 -5.31 22.43
C ASP A 312 25.21 -5.52 22.96
N LYS A 313 24.69 -4.62 23.82
CA LYS A 313 23.30 -4.74 24.32
C LYS A 313 22.32 -4.39 23.23
N LYS A 314 22.56 -3.30 22.49
CA LYS A 314 21.79 -2.96 21.29
C LYS A 314 21.96 -4.00 20.20
N ALA A 315 23.18 -4.49 19.96
CA ALA A 315 23.45 -5.54 18.98
C ALA A 315 22.63 -6.80 19.29
N LEU A 316 22.70 -7.30 20.53
CA LEU A 316 21.93 -8.47 20.97
C LEU A 316 20.42 -8.27 20.81
N ARG A 317 19.89 -7.09 21.15
CA ARG A 317 18.46 -6.78 20.97
C ARG A 317 18.04 -6.92 19.51
N TRP A 318 18.81 -6.34 18.59
CA TRP A 318 18.52 -6.42 17.16
C TRP A 318 18.66 -7.84 16.61
N TYR A 319 19.70 -8.57 17.01
CA TYR A 319 19.86 -9.96 16.62
C TYR A 319 18.73 -10.86 17.13
N LYS A 320 18.22 -10.65 18.35
CA LYS A 320 17.05 -11.38 18.86
C LYS A 320 15.80 -11.14 18.01
N LEU A 321 15.56 -9.90 17.59
CA LEU A 321 14.42 -9.57 16.72
C LEU A 321 14.52 -10.27 15.36
N ALA A 322 15.70 -10.26 14.74
CA ALA A 322 15.95 -10.96 13.48
C ALA A 322 15.84 -12.49 13.65
N ALA A 323 16.39 -13.06 14.72
CA ALA A 323 16.31 -14.49 15.01
C ALA A 323 14.87 -14.96 15.25
N ALA A 324 14.04 -14.16 15.92
CA ALA A 324 12.61 -14.45 16.10
C ALA A 324 11.83 -14.52 14.78
N LYS A 325 12.38 -13.94 13.71
CA LYS A 325 11.85 -14.01 12.33
C LYS A 325 12.51 -15.11 11.49
N GLY A 326 13.32 -15.97 12.11
CA GLY A 326 13.98 -17.10 11.47
C GLY A 326 15.34 -16.80 10.84
N ASP A 327 15.98 -15.66 11.15
CA ASP A 327 17.35 -15.42 10.67
C ASP A 327 18.37 -16.26 11.46
N GLU A 328 18.84 -17.33 10.85
CA GLU A 328 19.82 -18.25 11.46
C GLU A 328 21.18 -17.60 11.76
N ARG A 329 21.59 -16.61 10.97
CA ARG A 329 22.84 -15.87 11.21
C ARG A 329 22.69 -15.07 12.50
N ALA A 330 21.54 -14.42 12.67
CA ALA A 330 21.20 -13.69 13.88
C ALA A 330 21.12 -14.62 15.09
N ALA A 331 20.50 -15.80 14.97
CA ALA A 331 20.43 -16.79 16.05
C ALA A 331 21.81 -17.21 16.55
N LYS A 332 22.77 -17.46 15.63
CA LYS A 332 24.17 -17.74 15.99
C LYS A 332 24.83 -16.56 16.72
N LYS A 333 24.58 -15.33 16.28
CA LYS A 333 25.09 -14.12 16.94
C LYS A 333 24.52 -13.93 18.34
N VAL A 334 23.25 -14.24 18.56
CA VAL A 334 22.61 -14.24 19.89
C VAL A 334 23.37 -15.18 20.83
N LEU A 335 23.58 -16.44 20.43
CA LEU A 335 24.29 -17.42 21.25
C LEU A 335 25.70 -16.97 21.63
N ILE A 336 26.45 -16.41 20.67
CA ILE A 336 27.81 -15.92 20.90
C ILE A 336 27.82 -14.79 21.95
N LEU A 337 26.97 -13.77 21.77
CA LEU A 337 26.93 -12.61 22.66
C LEU A 337 26.36 -12.93 24.05
N GLU A 338 25.46 -13.90 24.17
CA GLU A 338 24.96 -14.35 25.48
C GLU A 338 25.99 -15.17 26.25
N ASN A 339 26.81 -15.95 25.55
CA ASN A 339 27.87 -16.74 26.18
C ASN A 339 29.08 -15.89 26.58
N GLN A 340 29.36 -14.78 25.89
CA GLN A 340 30.43 -13.85 26.26
C GLN A 340 30.10 -12.98 27.49
N ARG A 341 28.85 -13.02 27.97
CA ARG A 341 28.37 -12.27 29.13
C ARG A 341 28.29 -13.09 30.42
N LYS A 342 28.48 -14.41 30.32
CA LYS A 342 28.64 -15.32 31.44
C LYS A 342 30.11 -15.42 31.78
#